data_AF-C4YDF0-F1
#
_entry.id   AF-C4YDF0-F1
#
_cell.length_a   1.000
_cell.length_b   1.000
_cell.length_c   1.000
_cell.angle_alpha   90.00
_cell.angle_beta   90.00
_cell.angle_gamma   90.00
#
_symmetry.space_group_name_H-M   'P 1'
#
loop_
_entity.id
_entity.type
_entity.pdbx_description
1 polymer ?
#
loop_
_entity_poly.entity_id
_entity_poly.type
_entity_poly.pdbx_seq_one_letter_code
_entity_poly.pdbx_strand_id
1 'polypeptide(L)'
;MNQLIDVYWKDHVYKKGPYYLSTKYSNLVLFKSNDSLMNLQGLPISKHFGKHDQGKSALVVLHDELQVDLGKYQIRKPGTSSRGHNGLKSIDKYLKNRYFKLGIGIGRPPASQSVVHYVLKKFSSQELDVIDWEVLPKCVKDLENMVIKDLELQSGKEKINGI
;
A
#
# COMPACT_ATOMS: atom_id res chain seq x y z
N MET A 1 9.23 -1.46 4.38
CA MET A 1 8.59 -0.38 5.16
C MET A 1 9.56 0.40 6.01
N ASN A 2 10.50 -0.21 6.75
CA ASN A 2 11.54 0.56 7.45
C ASN A 2 12.26 1.49 6.48
N GLN A 3 12.78 0.97 5.36
CA GLN A 3 13.37 1.77 4.29
C GLN A 3 12.47 2.91 3.74
N LEU A 4 11.16 2.67 3.54
CA LEU A 4 10.24 3.72 3.07
C LEU A 4 10.08 4.84 4.10
N ILE A 5 9.89 4.49 5.37
CA ILE A 5 9.75 5.47 6.44
C ILE A 5 11.09 6.19 6.63
N ASP A 6 12.19 5.45 6.73
CA ASP A 6 13.52 5.97 7.01
C ASP A 6 14.05 6.89 5.88
N VAL A 7 13.56 6.72 4.65
CA VAL A 7 13.96 7.54 3.50
C VAL A 7 12.99 8.71 3.24
N TYR A 8 11.68 8.46 3.22
CA TYR A 8 10.71 9.45 2.73
C TYR A 8 9.95 10.18 3.85
N TRP A 9 9.85 9.58 5.03
CA TRP A 9 9.00 10.08 6.10
C TRP A 9 9.70 10.19 7.45
N LYS A 10 11.02 9.99 7.52
CA LYS A 10 11.78 9.87 8.77
C LYS A 10 11.54 11.03 9.74
N ASP A 11 11.53 12.24 9.20
CA ASP A 11 11.33 13.48 9.96
C ASP A 11 9.85 13.93 9.97
N HIS A 12 8.98 13.15 9.33
CA HIS A 12 7.57 13.45 9.12
C HIS A 12 6.63 12.42 9.74
N VAL A 13 7.14 11.47 10.52
CA VAL A 13 6.35 10.52 11.30
C VAL A 13 6.96 10.29 12.67
N TYR A 14 6.14 9.89 13.63
CA TYR A 14 6.60 9.30 14.88
C TYR A 14 5.92 7.96 15.14
N LYS A 15 6.63 7.04 15.79
CA LYS A 15 6.12 5.71 16.10
C LYS A 15 5.22 5.74 17.33
N LYS A 16 4.01 5.17 17.23
CA LYS A 16 3.08 4.97 18.34
C LYS A 16 2.56 3.53 18.30
N GLY A 17 3.17 2.66 19.12
CA GLY A 17 2.88 1.23 19.10
C GLY A 17 3.20 0.60 17.73
N PRO A 18 2.24 -0.07 17.06
CA PRO A 18 2.46 -0.68 15.75
C PRO A 18 2.34 0.32 14.58
N TYR A 19 2.02 1.58 14.86
CA TYR A 19 1.75 2.60 13.84
C TYR A 19 2.87 3.62 13.75
N TYR A 20 2.98 4.25 12.57
CA TYR A 20 3.70 5.50 12.37
C TYR A 20 2.68 6.57 12.01
N LEU A 21 2.58 7.60 12.85
CA LEU A 21 1.65 8.70 12.68
C LEU A 21 2.37 9.85 11.99
N SER A 22 1.79 10.38 10.92
CA SER A 22 2.42 11.51 10.21
C SER A 22 2.28 12.81 11.01
N THR A 23 3.36 13.59 11.03
CA THR A 23 3.38 14.97 11.52
C THR A 23 3.07 15.98 10.40
N LYS A 24 3.22 15.56 9.14
CA LYS A 24 2.93 16.36 7.95
C LYS A 24 1.46 16.32 7.55
N TYR A 25 0.82 15.15 7.63
CA TYR A 25 -0.59 14.96 7.28
C TYR A 25 -1.36 14.34 8.45
N SER A 26 -2.31 15.08 9.03
CA SER A 26 -3.02 14.68 10.25
C SER A 26 -3.89 13.42 10.11
N ASN A 27 -4.31 13.07 8.90
CA ASN A 27 -5.12 11.89 8.57
C ASN A 27 -4.29 10.70 8.03
N LEU A 28 -2.96 10.80 7.96
CA LEU A 28 -2.11 9.71 7.46
C LEU A 28 -1.55 8.84 8.60
N VAL A 29 -1.88 7.55 8.53
CA VAL A 29 -1.35 6.51 9.41
C VAL A 29 -0.68 5.42 8.57
N LEU A 30 0.56 5.08 8.89
CA LEU A 30 1.27 3.96 8.29
C LEU A 30 1.31 2.77 9.25
N PHE A 31 1.14 1.58 8.69
CA PHE A 31 1.13 0.33 9.44
C PHE A 31 1.85 -0.77 8.67
N LYS A 32 2.67 -1.56 9.37
CA LYS A 32 3.23 -2.82 8.88
C LYS A 32 2.83 -3.91 9.83
N SER A 33 2.23 -4.94 9.27
CA SER A 33 2.01 -6.19 9.98
C SER A 33 3.37 -6.83 10.31
N ASN A 34 3.51 -7.29 11.55
CA ASN A 34 4.68 -8.04 12.01
C ASN A 34 4.52 -9.55 11.80
N ASP A 35 3.43 -10.00 11.18
CA ASP A 35 3.21 -11.42 10.86
C ASP A 35 4.13 -11.84 9.71
N SER A 36 4.78 -13.00 9.85
CA SER A 36 5.82 -13.48 8.94
C SER A 36 5.26 -14.09 7.66
N LEU A 37 3.99 -14.50 7.64
CA LEU A 37 3.42 -15.24 6.50
C LEU A 37 2.47 -14.38 5.67
N MET A 38 2.73 -14.34 4.36
CA MET A 38 1.95 -13.53 3.42
C MET A 38 0.48 -13.96 3.36
N ASN A 39 0.16 -15.24 3.53
CA ASN A 39 -1.21 -15.76 3.53
C ASN A 39 -1.99 -15.47 4.83
N LEU A 40 -1.37 -14.90 5.87
CA LEU A 40 -2.01 -14.62 7.16
C LEU A 40 -2.23 -13.11 7.44
N GLN A 41 -2.00 -12.26 6.44
CA GLN A 41 -2.04 -10.80 6.62
C GLN A 41 -3.44 -10.21 6.86
N GLY A 42 -4.51 -10.94 6.55
CA GLY A 42 -5.88 -10.42 6.65
C GLY A 42 -6.32 -10.09 8.08
N LEU A 43 -6.06 -11.00 9.04
CA LEU A 43 -6.50 -10.83 10.43
C LEU A 43 -5.75 -9.69 11.15
N PRO A 44 -4.41 -9.56 11.04
CA PRO A 44 -3.71 -8.40 11.60
C PRO A 44 -4.24 -7.08 11.03
N ILE A 45 -4.36 -6.97 9.71
CA ILE A 45 -4.81 -5.72 9.07
C ILE A 45 -6.25 -5.39 9.50
N SER A 46 -7.16 -6.37 9.57
CA SER A 46 -8.55 -6.12 9.95
C SER A 46 -8.75 -5.76 11.43
N LYS A 47 -7.81 -6.10 12.31
CA LYS A 47 -7.87 -5.67 13.72
C LYS A 47 -7.61 -4.17 13.86
N HIS A 48 -6.82 -3.61 12.94
CA HIS A 48 -6.44 -2.20 12.94
C HIS A 48 -7.39 -1.36 12.06
N PHE A 49 -7.81 -1.91 10.91
CA PHE A 49 -8.75 -1.26 10.01
C PHE A 49 -10.21 -1.50 10.46
N GLY A 50 -11.00 -0.44 10.61
CA GLY A 50 -12.43 -0.51 10.93
C GLY A 50 -12.79 -0.34 12.40
N LYS A 51 -11.92 -0.71 13.35
CA LYS A 51 -12.19 -0.46 14.79
C LYS A 51 -12.15 1.01 15.18
N HIS A 52 -11.30 1.81 14.54
CA HIS A 52 -11.05 3.19 14.96
C HIS A 52 -11.89 4.25 14.24
N ASP A 53 -12.44 3.96 13.06
CA ASP A 53 -12.98 5.02 12.22
C ASP A 53 -14.30 4.67 11.50
N GLN A 54 -14.97 3.58 11.89
CA GLN A 54 -16.30 3.19 11.37
C GLN A 54 -16.42 3.15 9.83
N GLY A 55 -15.30 3.00 9.11
CA GLY A 55 -15.26 2.98 7.65
C GLY A 55 -15.12 4.35 6.97
N LYS A 56 -14.78 5.42 7.69
CA LYS A 56 -14.49 6.74 7.11
C LYS A 56 -13.08 6.82 6.49
N SER A 57 -12.16 5.96 6.93
CA SER A 57 -10.80 5.88 6.40
C SER A 57 -10.73 5.04 5.13
N ALA A 58 -9.99 5.54 4.14
CA ALA A 58 -9.54 4.74 3.02
C ALA A 58 -8.31 3.89 3.42
N LEU A 59 -8.33 2.60 3.06
CA LEU A 59 -7.15 1.74 3.17
C LEU A 59 -6.45 1.66 1.81
N VAL A 60 -5.13 1.83 1.82
CA VAL A 60 -4.25 1.53 0.67
C VAL A 60 -3.29 0.41 1.09
N VAL A 61 -3.28 -0.68 0.34
CA VAL A 61 -2.37 -1.81 0.56
C VAL A 61 -1.28 -1.79 -0.50
N LEU A 62 -0.04 -1.61 -0.06
CA LEU A 62 1.15 -1.73 -0.89
C LEU A 62 1.53 -3.22 -1.00
N HIS A 63 1.78 -3.71 -2.21
CA HIS A 63 2.12 -5.11 -2.47
C HIS A 63 2.97 -5.26 -3.73
N ASP A 64 3.63 -6.40 -3.92
CA ASP A 64 4.29 -6.76 -5.18
C ASP A 64 3.26 -7.20 -6.24
N GLU A 65 3.47 -6.83 -7.50
CA GLU A 65 2.54 -7.08 -8.59
C GLU A 65 3.24 -7.74 -9.77
N LEU A 66 2.89 -9.00 -10.02
CA LEU A 66 3.42 -9.80 -11.12
C LEU A 66 2.96 -9.30 -12.49
N GLN A 67 1.81 -8.62 -12.60
CA GLN A 67 1.31 -8.13 -13.90
C GLN A 67 1.90 -6.78 -14.33
N VAL A 68 2.76 -6.19 -13.51
CA VAL A 68 3.37 -4.89 -13.75
C VAL A 68 4.88 -5.10 -13.78
N ASP A 69 5.53 -4.62 -14.84
CA ASP A 69 6.98 -4.75 -14.99
C ASP A 69 7.73 -3.99 -13.89
N LEU A 70 8.94 -4.44 -13.58
CA LEU A 70 9.88 -3.70 -12.75
C LEU A 70 10.07 -2.27 -13.29
N GLY A 71 10.18 -1.29 -12.38
CA GLY A 71 10.25 0.13 -12.74
C GLY A 71 8.89 0.81 -12.93
N LYS A 72 7.79 0.05 -12.78
CA LYS A 72 6.43 0.57 -12.86
C LYS A 72 5.64 0.24 -11.58
N TYR A 73 4.56 0.96 -11.38
CA TYR A 73 3.57 0.66 -10.32
C TYR A 73 2.17 0.95 -10.83
N GLN A 74 1.17 0.41 -10.14
CA GLN A 74 -0.24 0.60 -10.49
C GLN A 74 -1.09 0.75 -9.23
N ILE A 75 -1.88 1.82 -9.17
CA ILE A 75 -2.93 1.98 -8.17
C ILE A 75 -4.25 1.46 -8.74
N ARG A 76 -4.86 0.49 -8.04
CA ARG A 76 -6.16 -0.10 -8.41
C ARG A 76 -7.21 0.23 -7.36
N LYS A 77 -8.40 0.57 -7.82
CA LYS A 77 -9.56 0.91 -6.97
C LYS A 77 -10.03 -0.30 -6.14
N PRO A 78 -10.78 -0.06 -5.05
CA PRO A 78 -11.55 -1.10 -4.34
C PRO A 78 -12.37 -1.97 -5.30
N GLY A 79 -12.60 -3.24 -4.93
CA GLY A 79 -13.35 -4.20 -5.75
C GLY A 79 -12.55 -4.91 -6.85
N THR A 80 -11.34 -4.43 -7.17
CA THR A 80 -10.47 -5.08 -8.16
C THR A 80 -9.86 -6.39 -7.65
N SER A 81 -9.62 -7.37 -8.55
CA SER A 81 -9.19 -8.73 -8.16
C SER A 81 -7.82 -8.77 -7.47
N SER A 82 -7.56 -9.80 -6.67
CA SER A 82 -6.25 -10.03 -6.03
C SER A 82 -5.15 -10.49 -7.00
N ARG A 83 -5.49 -10.80 -8.26
CA ARG A 83 -4.56 -11.32 -9.30
C ARG A 83 -3.68 -12.48 -8.82
N GLY A 84 -4.22 -13.30 -7.92
CA GLY A 84 -3.50 -14.47 -7.38
C GLY A 84 -2.67 -14.20 -6.13
N HIS A 85 -2.43 -12.93 -5.75
CA HIS A 85 -1.58 -12.55 -4.63
C HIS A 85 -2.13 -13.02 -3.28
N ASN A 86 -1.35 -13.80 -2.53
CA ASN A 86 -1.81 -14.47 -1.30
C ASN A 86 -2.13 -13.51 -0.15
N GLY A 87 -1.39 -12.41 -0.02
CA GLY A 87 -1.69 -11.35 0.96
C GLY A 87 -3.03 -10.68 0.72
N LEU A 88 -3.25 -10.16 -0.49
CA LEU A 88 -4.55 -9.63 -0.90
C LEU A 88 -5.69 -10.62 -0.71
N LYS A 89 -5.54 -11.89 -1.14
CA LYS A 89 -6.55 -12.95 -0.87
C LYS A 89 -6.84 -13.12 0.62
N SER A 90 -5.83 -13.00 1.47
CA SER A 90 -5.99 -13.07 2.93
C SER A 90 -6.78 -11.87 3.45
N ILE A 91 -6.44 -10.65 3.01
CA ILE A 91 -7.11 -9.40 3.39
C ILE A 91 -8.57 -9.38 2.92
N ASP A 92 -8.84 -9.86 1.71
CA ASP A 92 -10.17 -9.94 1.13
C ASP A 92 -11.17 -10.71 2.00
N LYS A 93 -10.70 -11.77 2.70
CA LYS A 93 -11.54 -12.57 3.62
C LYS A 93 -12.13 -11.74 4.78
N TYR A 94 -11.44 -10.67 5.19
CA TYR A 94 -11.84 -9.85 6.33
C TYR A 94 -12.42 -8.50 5.89
N LEU A 95 -11.85 -7.89 4.86
CA LEU A 95 -12.18 -6.52 4.44
C LEU A 95 -13.06 -6.44 3.19
N LYS A 96 -13.43 -7.59 2.61
CA LYS A 96 -14.31 -7.69 1.44
C LYS A 96 -13.87 -6.81 0.28
N ASN A 97 -12.56 -6.74 0.04
CA ASN A 97 -11.97 -6.01 -1.08
C ASN A 97 -12.27 -4.48 -1.10
N ARG A 98 -12.57 -3.87 0.06
CA ARG A 98 -12.91 -2.44 0.19
C ARG A 98 -11.69 -1.54 0.40
N TYR A 99 -10.64 -1.74 -0.38
CA TYR A 99 -9.38 -1.02 -0.23
C TYR A 99 -8.66 -0.84 -1.57
N PHE A 100 -7.88 0.24 -1.69
CA PHE A 100 -7.02 0.49 -2.82
C PHE A 100 -5.80 -0.42 -2.78
N LYS A 101 -5.32 -0.83 -3.95
CA LYS A 101 -4.12 -1.66 -4.09
C LYS A 101 -3.07 -0.86 -4.82
N LEU A 102 -1.92 -0.63 -4.19
CA LEU A 102 -0.76 -0.05 -4.83
C LEU A 102 0.22 -1.20 -5.12
N GLY A 103 0.19 -1.69 -6.35
CA GLY A 103 1.05 -2.76 -6.81
C GLY A 103 2.37 -2.21 -7.33
N ILE A 104 3.49 -2.56 -6.69
CA ILE A 104 4.84 -2.30 -7.18
C ILE A 104 5.21 -3.43 -8.14
N GLY A 105 5.54 -3.08 -9.38
CA GLY A 105 5.84 -4.06 -10.41
C GLY A 105 7.09 -4.85 -10.08
N ILE A 106 6.96 -6.18 -10.10
CA ILE A 106 8.09 -7.09 -10.06
C ILE A 106 8.23 -7.87 -11.37
N GLY A 107 7.26 -7.76 -12.28
CA GLY A 107 7.21 -8.54 -13.52
C GLY A 107 6.85 -10.01 -13.30
N ARG A 108 6.84 -10.78 -14.38
CA ARG A 108 6.62 -12.23 -14.33
C ARG A 108 7.93 -12.99 -14.46
N PRO A 109 8.08 -14.13 -13.75
CA PRO A 109 9.18 -15.03 -14.04
C PRO A 109 9.05 -15.60 -15.46
N PRO A 110 10.17 -16.02 -16.08
CA PRO A 110 10.14 -16.86 -17.27
C PRO A 110 9.26 -18.10 -17.05
N ALA A 111 8.66 -18.63 -18.13
CA ALA A 111 7.76 -19.78 -18.03
C ALA A 111 8.39 -21.03 -17.38
N SER A 112 9.72 -21.16 -17.47
CA SER A 112 10.49 -22.24 -16.85
C SER A 112 10.68 -22.09 -15.34
N GLN A 113 10.32 -20.96 -14.74
CA GLN A 113 10.54 -20.68 -13.32
C GLN A 113 9.23 -20.63 -12.54
N SER A 114 9.20 -21.29 -11.38
CA SER A 114 8.07 -21.27 -10.45
C SER A 114 7.81 -19.86 -9.92
N VAL A 115 6.56 -19.40 -10.00
CA VAL A 115 6.11 -18.13 -9.42
C VAL A 115 6.38 -18.06 -7.92
N VAL A 116 6.20 -19.17 -7.20
CA VAL A 116 6.45 -19.23 -5.75
C VAL A 116 7.92 -18.95 -5.44
N HIS A 117 8.84 -19.55 -6.21
CA HIS A 117 10.27 -19.32 -6.02
C HIS A 117 10.67 -17.90 -6.42
N TYR A 118 10.04 -17.35 -7.47
CA TYR A 118 10.30 -16.00 -7.93
C TYR A 118 9.97 -14.94 -6.87
N VAL A 119 8.76 -14.98 -6.29
CA VAL A 119 8.32 -13.99 -5.29
C VAL A 119 9.03 -14.11 -3.94
N LEU A 120 9.67 -15.25 -3.66
CA LEU A 120 10.48 -15.46 -2.45
C LEU A 120 11.96 -15.09 -2.64
N LYS A 121 12.38 -14.85 -3.89
CA LYS A 121 13.76 -14.47 -4.19
C LYS A 121 14.02 -13.04 -3.70
N LYS A 122 15.24 -12.79 -3.20
CA LYS A 122 15.70 -11.42 -2.93
C LYS A 122 15.93 -10.67 -4.24
N PHE A 123 15.58 -9.39 -4.25
CA PHE A 123 15.97 -8.48 -5.33
C PHE A 123 17.49 -8.39 -5.42
N SER A 124 18.00 -8.27 -6.64
CA SER A 124 19.37 -7.84 -6.93
C SER A 124 19.54 -6.36 -6.60
N SER A 125 20.79 -5.91 -6.48
CA SER A 125 21.08 -4.49 -6.23
C SER A 125 20.50 -3.58 -7.31
N GLN A 126 20.58 -3.99 -8.58
CA GLN A 126 20.03 -3.23 -9.71
C GLN A 126 18.51 -3.14 -9.66
N GLU A 127 17.83 -4.23 -9.26
CA GLU A 127 16.38 -4.22 -9.08
C GLU A 127 15.97 -3.31 -7.92
N LEU A 128 16.73 -3.33 -6.82
CA LEU A 128 16.54 -2.41 -5.70
C LEU A 128 16.75 -0.96 -6.11
N ASP A 129 17.79 -0.65 -6.89
CA ASP A 129 18.04 0.71 -7.37
C ASP A 129 16.86 1.24 -8.19
N VAL A 130 16.31 0.43 -9.09
CA VAL A 130 15.12 0.79 -9.87
C VAL A 130 13.92 1.04 -8.95
N ILE A 131 13.68 0.16 -7.97
CA ILE A 131 12.58 0.33 -7.02
C ILE A 131 12.79 1.62 -6.22
N ASP A 132 13.95 1.80 -5.61
CA ASP A 132 14.24 2.84 -4.65
C ASP A 132 14.30 4.23 -5.28
N TRP A 133 14.89 4.35 -6.48
CA TRP A 133 15.13 5.64 -7.13
C TRP A 133 14.12 6.00 -8.22
N GLU A 134 13.47 5.03 -8.85
CA GLU A 134 12.53 5.31 -9.94
C GLU A 134 11.07 5.11 -9.56
N VAL A 135 10.76 4.13 -8.70
CA VAL A 135 9.38 3.74 -8.38
C VAL A 135 8.91 4.39 -7.09
N LEU A 136 9.64 4.21 -5.99
CA LEU A 136 9.22 4.68 -4.67
C LEU A 136 8.96 6.19 -4.60
N PRO A 137 9.76 7.09 -5.22
CA PRO A 137 9.47 8.53 -5.18
C PRO A 137 8.12 8.87 -5.80
N LYS A 138 7.77 8.20 -6.91
CA LYS A 138 6.51 8.41 -7.63
C LYS A 138 5.33 7.84 -6.84
N CYS A 139 5.49 6.63 -6.28
CA CYS A 139 4.50 6.03 -5.38
C CYS A 139 4.18 6.93 -4.17
N VAL A 140 5.22 7.46 -3.52
CA VAL A 140 5.07 8.35 -2.36
C VAL A 140 4.32 9.62 -2.77
N LYS A 141 4.73 10.26 -3.86
CA LYS A 141 4.06 11.45 -4.39
C LYS A 141 2.57 11.21 -4.68
N ASP A 142 2.23 10.08 -5.28
CA ASP A 142 0.83 9.74 -5.57
C ASP A 142 0.03 9.45 -4.31
N LEU A 143 0.63 8.79 -3.31
CA LEU A 143 0.00 8.58 -2.00
C LEU A 143 -0.25 9.93 -1.29
N GLU A 144 0.73 10.83 -1.30
CA GLU A 144 0.58 12.18 -0.73
C GLU A 144 -0.54 12.94 -1.44
N ASN A 145 -0.62 12.89 -2.78
CA ASN A 145 -1.70 13.52 -3.54
C ASN A 145 -3.08 12.95 -3.17
N MET A 146 -3.18 11.64 -2.93
CA MET A 146 -4.43 11.02 -2.45
C MET A 146 -4.84 11.56 -1.08
N VAL A 147 -3.87 11.71 -0.16
CA VAL A 147 -4.09 12.23 1.20
C VAL A 147 -4.51 13.70 1.16
N ILE A 148 -3.83 14.54 0.36
CA ILE A 148 -4.15 15.96 0.19
C ILE A 148 -5.57 16.12 -0.35
N LYS A 149 -5.93 15.35 -1.38
CA LYS A 149 -7.28 15.40 -1.96
C LYS A 149 -8.35 14.99 -0.95
N ASP A 150 -8.09 13.99 -0.12
CA ASP A 150 -8.99 13.57 0.95
C ASP A 150 -9.17 14.67 2.02
N LEU A 151 -8.07 15.32 2.45
CA LEU A 151 -8.12 16.46 3.37
C LEU A 151 -8.91 17.64 2.80
N GLU A 152 -8.72 17.96 1.51
CA GLU A 152 -9.46 19.03 0.82
C GLU A 152 -10.96 18.75 0.78
N LEU A 153 -11.37 17.49 0.51
CA LEU A 153 -12.76 17.08 0.53
C LEU A 153 -13.38 17.22 1.93
N GLN A 154 -12.64 16.82 2.97
CA GLN A 154 -13.08 16.92 4.36
C GLN A 154 -13.16 18.37 4.87
N SER A 155 -12.35 19.28 4.33
CA SER A 155 -12.25 20.68 4.76
C SER A 155 -13.32 21.61 4.16
N GLY A 156 -14.20 21.12 3.27
CA GLY A 156 -15.37 21.87 2.80
C GLY A 156 -15.28 22.42 1.38
N LYS A 157 -15.38 21.52 0.38
CA LYS A 157 -15.95 21.86 -0.93
C LYS A 157 -17.05 20.87 -1.33
N GLU A 158 -18.05 20.70 -0.47
CA GLU A 158 -19.43 20.57 -0.95
C GLU A 158 -19.87 21.97 -1.41
N LYS A 159 -19.45 22.39 -2.61
CA LYS A 159 -20.21 23.41 -3.31
C LYS A 159 -21.51 22.75 -3.74
N ILE A 160 -22.58 23.10 -3.03
CA ILE A 160 -23.93 23.14 -3.55
C ILE A 160 -23.87 23.82 -4.92
N ASN A 161 -23.94 23.02 -5.98
CA ASN A 161 -24.45 23.42 -7.29
C ASN A 161 -25.60 22.40 -7.52
N GLY A 162 -26.86 22.69 -7.22
CA GLY A 162 -27.50 23.98 -7.35
C GLY A 162 -27.81 24.29 -8.82
N ILE A 163 -28.35 23.32 -9.56
CA ILE A 163 -29.41 23.47 -10.58
C ILE A 163 -30.29 22.23 -10.50
#